data_AF-A0A8I6Z7W0-F1
#
_entry.id   AF-A0A8I6Z7W0-F1
#
_cell.length_a   1.000
_cell.length_b   1.000
_cell.length_c   1.000
_cell.angle_alpha   90.00
_cell.angle_beta   90.00
_cell.angle_gamma   90.00
#
_symmetry.space_group_name_H-M   'P 1'
#
loop_
_entity.id
_entity.type
_entity.pdbx_description
1 polymer ?
#
loop_
_entity_poly.entity_id
_entity_poly.type
_entity_poly.pdbx_seq_one_letter_code
_entity_poly.pdbx_strand_id
1 'polypeptide(L)'
;MTNAEVARVLCLLVLVAISSCSPHARAGHAVDHCLIDKTKVMRDCWHNIEKNFGDPFPSHGSLCCDTIRDAKDIHCICNRFTAHELTIISLPKFATVTHKCGNGLHAHTHCAGYRVPVITPPPPPLEGA
;
A
#
# COMPACT_ATOMS: atom_id res chain seq x y z
N MET A 1 -18.14 -49.82 28.72
CA MET A 1 -18.34 -48.43 28.29
C MET A 1 -19.42 -47.83 29.17
N THR A 2 -19.06 -46.93 30.07
CA THR A 2 -20.00 -46.32 31.04
C THR A 2 -20.45 -44.94 30.55
N ASN A 3 -21.56 -44.43 31.09
CA ASN A 3 -22.09 -43.10 30.74
C ASN A 3 -21.05 -41.97 30.90
N ALA A 4 -20.09 -42.14 31.83
CA ALA A 4 -18.99 -41.20 32.03
C ALA A 4 -17.96 -41.21 30.88
N GLU A 5 -17.66 -42.37 30.30
CA GLU A 5 -16.77 -42.47 29.14
C GLU A 5 -17.41 -41.87 27.89
N VAL A 6 -18.70 -42.12 27.69
CA VAL A 6 -19.47 -41.55 26.56
C VAL A 6 -19.53 -40.03 26.68
N ALA A 7 -19.81 -39.49 27.87
CA ALA A 7 -19.83 -38.05 28.10
C ALA A 7 -18.46 -37.40 27.85
N ARG A 8 -17.37 -38.07 28.24
CA ARG A 8 -16.00 -37.59 28.00
C ARG A 8 -15.66 -37.54 26.51
N VAL A 9 -16.00 -38.59 25.76
CA VAL A 9 -15.77 -38.64 24.31
C VAL A 9 -16.61 -37.58 23.60
N LEU A 10 -17.88 -37.41 23.97
CA LEU A 10 -18.74 -36.38 23.40
C LEU A 10 -18.21 -34.97 23.69
N CYS A 11 -17.75 -34.70 24.92
CA CYS A 11 -17.11 -33.41 25.26
C CYS A 11 -15.85 -33.14 24.40
N LEU A 12 -15.00 -34.16 24.20
CA LEU A 12 -13.80 -34.00 23.39
C LEU A 12 -14.13 -33.73 21.92
N LEU A 13 -15.15 -34.40 21.37
CA LEU A 13 -15.60 -34.17 19.99
C LEU A 13 -16.18 -32.76 19.78
N VAL A 14 -16.93 -32.24 20.76
CA VAL A 14 -17.45 -30.85 20.72
C VAL A 14 -16.30 -29.84 20.75
N LEU A 15 -15.29 -30.04 21.59
CA LEU A 15 -14.11 -29.14 21.64
C LEU A 15 -13.30 -29.16 20.33
N VAL A 16 -13.12 -30.33 19.72
CA VAL A 16 -12.43 -30.47 18.42
C VAL A 16 -13.22 -29.79 17.30
N ALA A 17 -14.56 -29.93 17.29
CA ALA A 17 -15.41 -29.25 16.31
C ALA A 17 -15.31 -27.72 16.43
N ILE A 18 -15.36 -27.18 17.66
CA ILE A 18 -15.21 -25.73 17.90
C ILE A 18 -13.82 -25.22 17.47
N SER A 19 -12.76 -26.02 17.68
CA SER A 19 -11.40 -25.68 17.25
C SER A 19 -11.26 -25.68 15.72
N SER A 20 -11.88 -26.62 15.02
CA SER A 20 -11.83 -26.72 13.55
C SER A 20 -12.61 -25.62 12.81
N CYS A 21 -13.56 -24.97 13.49
CA CYS A 21 -14.41 -23.91 12.95
C CYS A 21 -13.93 -22.50 13.31
N SER A 22 -12.63 -22.30 13.60
CA SER A 22 -12.08 -20.98 13.92
C SER A 22 -11.31 -20.35 12.74
N PRO A 23 -11.96 -19.84 11.67
CA PRO A 23 -11.29 -18.96 10.72
C PRO A 23 -10.94 -17.58 11.32
N HIS A 24 -11.23 -17.32 12.60
CA HIS A 24 -11.20 -15.95 13.17
C HIS A 24 -10.03 -15.65 14.12
N ALA A 25 -9.10 -16.60 14.35
CA ALA A 25 -7.98 -16.40 15.27
C ALA A 25 -6.64 -15.95 14.60
N ARG A 26 -6.64 -15.57 13.30
CA ARG A 26 -5.43 -15.05 12.62
C ARG A 26 -5.52 -13.58 12.18
N ALA A 27 -6.64 -12.89 12.42
CA ALA A 27 -6.85 -11.52 11.93
C ALA A 27 -6.34 -10.41 12.87
N GLY A 28 -5.80 -10.73 14.06
CA GLY A 28 -5.46 -9.73 15.08
C GLY A 28 -4.06 -9.10 14.98
N HIS A 29 -3.15 -9.61 14.14
CA HIS A 29 -1.74 -9.18 14.13
C HIS A 29 -1.11 -9.07 12.73
N ALA A 30 -1.90 -9.04 11.66
CA ALA A 30 -1.35 -8.73 10.34
C ALA A 30 -1.05 -7.22 10.27
N VAL A 31 0.24 -6.85 10.27
CA VAL A 31 0.65 -5.46 10.07
C VAL A 31 0.23 -5.03 8.67
N ASP A 32 -0.65 -4.05 8.60
CA ASP A 32 -1.12 -3.48 7.33
C ASP A 32 -0.07 -2.52 6.76
N HIS A 33 0.97 -3.09 6.13
CA HIS A 33 2.04 -2.34 5.51
C HIS A 33 1.54 -1.32 4.48
N CYS A 34 0.45 -1.64 3.80
CA CYS A 34 -0.12 -0.76 2.79
C CYS A 34 -0.70 0.53 3.38
N LEU A 35 -1.42 0.42 4.51
CA LEU A 35 -1.89 1.60 5.24
C LEU A 35 -0.74 2.42 5.82
N ILE A 36 0.29 1.74 6.35
CA ILE A 36 1.49 2.39 6.91
C ILE A 36 2.22 3.16 5.81
N ASP A 37 2.48 2.53 4.67
CA ASP A 37 3.22 3.13 3.56
C ASP A 37 2.41 4.28 2.95
N LYS A 38 1.08 4.15 2.78
CA LYS A 38 0.20 5.27 2.38
C LYS A 38 0.33 6.46 3.33
N THR A 39 0.41 6.21 4.63
CA THR A 39 0.52 7.27 5.64
C THR A 39 1.88 7.97 5.59
N LYS A 40 2.95 7.22 5.32
CA LYS A 40 4.29 7.81 5.09
C LYS A 40 4.32 8.61 3.79
N VAL A 41 3.82 8.07 2.68
CA VAL A 41 3.74 8.77 1.39
C VAL A 41 2.99 10.09 1.52
N MET A 42 1.82 10.09 2.16
CA MET A 42 1.04 11.32 2.36
C MET A 42 1.78 12.40 3.17
N ARG A 43 2.69 11.99 4.07
CA ARG A 43 3.49 12.91 4.89
C ARG A 43 4.71 13.42 4.13
N ASP A 44 5.49 12.49 3.59
CA ASP A 44 6.84 12.76 3.09
C ASP A 44 6.82 13.29 1.65
N CYS A 45 5.83 12.88 0.86
CA CYS A 45 5.67 13.29 -0.53
C CYS A 45 4.59 14.36 -0.74
N TRP A 46 3.99 14.89 0.33
CA TRP A 46 2.88 15.86 0.26
C TRP A 46 3.14 16.97 -0.76
N HIS A 47 4.30 17.63 -0.66
CA HIS A 47 4.68 18.75 -1.53
C HIS A 47 4.86 18.35 -3.00
N ASN A 48 5.01 17.07 -3.33
CA ASN A 48 5.18 16.61 -4.70
C ASN A 48 3.88 16.05 -5.31
N ILE A 49 2.91 15.65 -4.47
CA ILE A 49 1.69 14.98 -4.92
C ILE A 49 0.42 15.82 -4.73
N GLU A 50 0.46 16.90 -3.96
CA GLU A 50 -0.68 17.82 -3.79
C GLU A 50 -1.09 18.43 -5.16
N LYS A 51 -2.40 18.67 -5.34
CA LYS A 51 -2.95 19.07 -6.65
C LYS A 51 -2.45 20.43 -7.14
N ASN A 52 -2.48 21.44 -6.29
CA ASN A 52 -2.40 22.83 -6.70
C ASN A 52 -0.97 23.38 -6.73
N PHE A 53 -0.03 22.73 -6.05
CA PHE A 53 1.32 23.22 -5.84
C PHE A 53 2.36 22.10 -5.94
N GLY A 54 3.60 22.54 -6.09
CA GLY A 54 4.76 21.67 -6.00
C GLY A 54 5.07 20.85 -7.26
N ASP A 55 6.37 20.59 -7.39
CA ASP A 55 6.99 19.87 -8.50
C ASP A 55 6.86 18.35 -8.29
N PRO A 56 6.33 17.57 -9.26
CA PRO A 56 6.29 16.11 -9.16
C PRO A 56 7.65 15.42 -9.34
N PHE A 57 8.75 16.16 -9.47
CA PHE A 57 10.11 15.62 -9.60
C PHE A 57 10.96 15.82 -8.32
N PRO A 58 10.73 15.03 -7.26
CA PRO A 58 11.57 15.09 -6.07
C PRO A 58 13.03 14.70 -6.38
N SER A 59 13.96 15.27 -5.61
CA SER A 59 15.37 14.85 -5.62
C SER A 59 15.51 13.38 -5.21
N HIS A 60 16.43 12.65 -5.84
CA HIS A 60 16.61 11.21 -5.62
C HIS A 60 16.91 10.80 -4.16
N GLY A 61 17.61 11.66 -3.40
CA GLY A 61 17.90 11.44 -1.97
C GLY A 61 16.94 12.18 -1.02
N SER A 62 15.76 12.58 -1.50
CA SER A 62 14.74 13.17 -0.64
C SER A 62 14.02 12.11 0.19
N LEU A 63 13.50 12.51 1.35
CA LEU A 63 12.68 11.64 2.20
C LEU A 63 11.48 11.05 1.44
N CYS A 64 10.88 11.82 0.52
CA CYS A 64 9.83 11.29 -0.35
C CYS A 64 10.33 10.11 -1.18
N CYS A 65 11.46 10.23 -1.87
CA CYS A 65 11.98 9.14 -2.68
C CYS A 65 12.44 7.94 -1.87
N ASP A 66 12.98 8.15 -0.67
CA ASP A 66 13.30 7.05 0.24
C ASP A 66 12.03 6.29 0.64
N THR A 67 10.98 7.00 1.05
CA THR A 67 9.67 6.41 1.40
C THR A 67 9.04 5.66 0.24
N ILE A 68 9.12 6.19 -0.98
CA ILE A 68 8.58 5.53 -2.18
C ILE A 68 9.38 4.27 -2.50
N ARG A 69 10.71 4.31 -2.42
CA ARG A 69 11.58 3.15 -2.69
C ARG A 69 11.37 2.04 -1.66
N ASP A 70 11.12 2.41 -0.41
CA ASP A 70 10.93 1.47 0.69
C ASP A 70 9.51 0.89 0.77
N ALA A 71 8.54 1.48 0.06
CA ALA A 71 7.16 1.01 0.03
C ALA A 71 7.08 -0.41 -0.55
N LYS A 72 6.45 -1.32 0.19
CA LYS A 72 6.42 -2.75 -0.18
C LYS A 72 5.55 -3.04 -1.41
N ASP A 73 4.46 -2.29 -1.54
CA ASP A 73 3.52 -2.41 -2.66
C ASP A 73 2.93 -1.03 -2.95
N ILE A 74 3.55 -0.34 -3.91
CA ILE A 74 3.13 1.00 -4.34
C ILE A 74 1.73 0.99 -4.97
N HIS A 75 1.33 -0.15 -5.57
CA HIS A 75 0.01 -0.30 -6.16
C HIS A 75 -1.06 -0.49 -5.09
N CYS A 76 -0.75 -1.13 -3.95
CA CYS A 76 -1.69 -1.24 -2.85
C CYS A 76 -2.05 0.14 -2.26
N ILE A 77 -1.07 1.06 -2.16
CA ILE A 77 -1.29 2.42 -1.64
C ILE A 77 -2.44 3.12 -2.38
N CYS A 78 -2.54 2.91 -3.70
CA CYS A 78 -3.62 3.47 -4.52
C CYS A 78 -5.01 3.14 -3.99
N ASN A 79 -5.23 1.92 -3.50
CA ASN A 79 -6.52 1.47 -3.00
C ASN A 79 -6.80 1.94 -1.56
N ARG A 80 -5.83 2.60 -0.92
CA ARG A 80 -5.96 3.11 0.44
C ARG A 80 -6.16 4.61 0.52
N PHE A 81 -6.06 5.33 -0.60
CA PHE A 81 -6.44 6.73 -0.63
C PHE A 81 -7.94 6.86 -0.35
N THR A 82 -8.27 7.70 0.63
CA THR A 82 -9.65 8.04 0.95
C THR A 82 -10.22 9.00 -0.08
N ALA A 83 -11.55 9.06 -0.18
CA ALA A 83 -12.21 10.04 -1.06
C ALA A 83 -11.78 11.49 -0.75
N HIS A 84 -11.54 11.82 0.53
CA HIS A 84 -11.03 13.13 0.93
C HIS A 84 -9.59 13.37 0.47
N GLU A 85 -8.68 12.40 0.64
CA GLU A 85 -7.30 12.54 0.14
C GLU A 85 -7.29 12.74 -1.38
N LEU A 86 -8.16 12.04 -2.12
CA LEU A 86 -8.31 12.21 -3.56
C LEU A 86 -8.86 13.59 -3.97
N THR A 87 -9.44 14.38 -3.05
CA THR A 87 -9.79 15.78 -3.36
C THR A 87 -8.58 16.70 -3.33
N ILE A 88 -7.51 16.35 -2.58
CA ILE A 88 -6.33 17.20 -2.35
C ILE A 88 -5.05 16.70 -3.03
N ILE A 89 -4.95 15.41 -3.41
CA ILE A 89 -3.79 14.87 -4.14
C ILE A 89 -4.05 14.66 -5.64
N SER A 90 -3.00 14.77 -6.44
CA SER A 90 -2.99 14.49 -7.88
C SER A 90 -2.41 13.10 -8.13
N LEU A 91 -3.25 12.17 -8.56
CA LEU A 91 -2.84 10.82 -8.98
C LEU A 91 -1.84 10.85 -10.15
N PRO A 92 -1.95 11.73 -11.15
CA PRO A 92 -0.88 11.92 -12.14
C PRO A 92 0.46 12.30 -11.52
N LYS A 93 0.49 13.22 -10.54
CA LYS A 93 1.74 13.59 -9.85
C LYS A 93 2.28 12.44 -9.03
N PHE A 94 1.43 11.71 -8.32
CA PHE A 94 1.83 10.50 -7.59
C PHE A 94 2.46 9.45 -8.54
N ALA A 95 1.86 9.21 -9.70
CA ALA A 95 2.43 8.32 -10.71
C ALA A 95 3.81 8.78 -11.21
N THR A 96 3.99 10.10 -11.43
CA THR A 96 5.30 10.66 -11.80
C THR A 96 6.34 10.52 -10.68
N VAL A 97 5.97 10.83 -9.43
CA VAL A 97 6.83 10.70 -8.24
C VAL A 97 7.30 9.26 -8.06
N THR A 98 6.37 8.30 -8.11
CA THR A 98 6.68 6.87 -7.98
C THR A 98 7.68 6.40 -9.03
N HIS A 99 7.47 6.83 -10.28
CA HIS A 99 8.39 6.54 -11.38
C HIS A 99 9.76 7.21 -11.18
N LYS A 100 9.81 8.49 -10.79
CA LYS A 100 11.06 9.23 -10.56
C LYS A 100 11.92 8.62 -9.45
N CYS A 101 11.28 8.09 -8.41
CA CYS A 101 11.97 7.50 -7.27
C CYS A 101 12.30 6.00 -7.46
N GLY A 102 11.96 5.40 -8.61
CA GLY A 102 12.36 4.04 -8.97
C GLY A 102 11.44 2.92 -8.47
N ASN A 103 10.25 3.25 -7.95
CA ASN A 103 9.22 2.28 -7.55
C ASN A 103 7.89 2.66 -8.19
N GLY A 104 7.87 2.70 -9.52
CA GLY A 104 6.77 3.23 -10.32
C GLY A 104 5.56 2.31 -10.38
N LEU A 105 4.37 2.89 -10.44
CA LEU A 105 3.16 2.17 -10.83
C LEU A 105 3.32 1.58 -12.24
N HIS A 106 2.82 0.38 -12.45
CA HIS A 106 2.82 -0.25 -13.76
C HIS A 106 1.94 0.53 -14.75
N ALA A 107 2.42 0.69 -15.98
CA ALA A 107 1.63 1.30 -17.02
C ALA A 107 0.31 0.53 -17.23
N HIS A 108 -0.75 1.29 -17.54
CA HIS A 108 -2.10 0.80 -17.82
C HIS A 108 -2.85 0.16 -16.65
N THR A 109 -2.28 0.11 -15.45
CA THR A 109 -3.02 -0.28 -14.25
C THR A 109 -3.86 0.87 -13.71
N HIS A 110 -4.83 0.53 -12.85
CA HIS A 110 -5.71 1.52 -12.21
C HIS A 110 -5.22 1.81 -10.80
N CYS A 111 -5.00 3.09 -10.52
CA CYS A 111 -4.68 3.62 -9.20
C CYS A 111 -5.82 4.54 -8.76
N ALA A 112 -6.68 4.12 -7.83
CA ALA A 112 -7.83 4.93 -7.38
C ALA A 112 -8.70 5.49 -8.53
N GLY A 113 -8.92 4.68 -9.58
CA GLY A 113 -9.68 5.08 -10.77
C GLY A 113 -8.87 5.82 -11.84
N TYR A 114 -7.66 6.31 -11.53
CA TYR A 114 -6.74 6.85 -12.53
C TYR A 114 -6.04 5.72 -13.28
N ARG A 115 -6.09 5.74 -14.62
CA ARG A 115 -5.35 4.80 -15.47
C ARG A 115 -3.94 5.33 -15.72
N VAL A 116 -2.94 4.60 -15.25
CA VAL A 116 -1.53 5.00 -15.35
C VAL A 116 -1.09 5.02 -16.82
N PRO A 117 -0.56 6.14 -17.34
CA PRO A 117 -0.03 6.21 -18.70
C PRO A 117 1.36 5.54 -18.77
N VAL A 118 1.89 5.40 -19.98
CA VAL A 118 3.32 5.13 -20.15
C VAL A 118 4.07 6.39 -19.72
N ILE A 119 4.88 6.29 -18.67
CA ILE A 119 5.71 7.40 -18.18
C ILE A 119 7.12 7.19 -18.72
N THR A 120 7.56 8.05 -19.63
CA THR A 120 8.96 8.13 -20.04
C THR A 120 9.68 9.15 -19.15
N PRO A 121 10.70 8.75 -18.38
CA PRO A 121 11.47 9.70 -17.60
C PRO A 121 12.20 10.68 -18.56
N PRO A 122 12.39 11.94 -18.15
CA PRO A 122 13.22 12.87 -18.91
C PRO A 122 14.64 12.30 -19.03
N PRO A 123 15.35 12.57 -20.15
CA PRO A 123 16.73 12.16 -20.30
C PRO A 123 17.57 12.71 -19.14
N PRO A 124 18.61 11.98 -18.69
CA PRO A 124 19.51 12.50 -17.66
C PRO A 124 20.09 13.86 -18.12
N PRO A 125 20.30 14.83 -17.21
CA PRO A 125 20.99 16.06 -17.56
C PRO A 125 22.33 15.72 -18.22
N LEU A 126 22.66 16.39 -19.32
CA LEU A 126 23.98 16.30 -19.93
C LEU A 126 25.00 16.78 -18.89
N GLU A 127 25.69 15.85 -18.24
CA GLU A 127 26.82 16.16 -17.38
C GLU A 127 27.99 16.64 -18.25
N GLY A 128 28.33 17.93 -18.14
CA GLY A 128 29.59 18.49 -18.66
C GLY A 128 29.47 19.32 -19.92
N ALA A 129 29.45 20.65 -19.74
CA ALA A 129 30.00 21.63 -20.66
C ALA A 129 30.85 22.62 -19.86
#